data_AF-A0A958ZE81-F1
#
_entry.id   AF-A0A958ZE81-F1
#
_cell.length_a   1.000
_cell.length_b   1.000
_cell.length_c   1.000
_cell.angle_alpha   90.00
_cell.angle_beta   90.00
_cell.angle_gamma   90.00
#
_symmetry.space_group_name_H-M   'P 1'
#
loop_
_entity.id
_entity.type
_entity.pdbx_description
1 polymer ?
#
loop_
_entity_poly.entity_id
_entity_poly.type
_entity_poly.pdbx_seq_one_letter_code
_entity_poly.pdbx_strand_id
1 'polypeptide(L)'
;MLINGKPEGYWKSYYENGNLQSEGNRENALLEGEWKFYTEEGVLNKSISYHLDKKNGYFLTYDSTGTIVLKENYYVDDVLDSLQKEYYPNGCLKAIVKMKKGKKVGVEEIYAEEDGRLITKNTYDEGYLKDVKELNRYDKDSLKTGYWQELYPNGKVKTEG
;
A
#
# COMPACT_ATOMS: atom_id res chain seq x y z
N MET A 1 30.90 -1.76 -0.02
CA MET A 1 32.31 -1.32 0.11
C MET A 1 32.39 0.17 -0.20
N LEU A 2 33.39 0.90 0.30
CA LEU A 2 33.60 2.29 -0.13
C LEU A 2 34.43 2.30 -1.43
N ILE A 3 33.97 2.97 -2.48
CA ILE A 3 34.77 3.29 -3.67
C ILE A 3 35.05 4.79 -3.64
N ASN A 4 36.32 5.20 -3.59
CA ASN A 4 36.73 6.60 -3.49
C ASN A 4 36.08 7.36 -2.31
N GLY A 5 35.92 6.67 -1.16
CA GLY A 5 35.26 7.21 0.03
C GLY A 5 33.73 7.30 -0.06
N LYS A 6 33.12 6.81 -1.15
CA LYS A 6 31.68 6.81 -1.37
C LYS A 6 31.06 5.42 -1.18
N PRO A 7 29.88 5.32 -0.57
CA PRO A 7 29.18 4.04 -0.43
C PRO A 7 28.84 3.36 -1.76
N GLU A 8 29.26 2.09 -1.95
CA GLU A 8 28.94 1.30 -3.15
C GLU A 8 28.54 -0.15 -2.79
N GLY A 9 27.62 -0.72 -3.55
CA GLY A 9 27.16 -2.10 -3.44
C GLY A 9 26.14 -2.29 -2.30
N TYR A 10 26.09 -3.47 -1.71
CA TYR A 10 25.13 -3.77 -0.64
C TYR A 10 25.57 -3.16 0.70
N TRP A 11 24.66 -2.46 1.35
CA TRP A 11 24.87 -1.77 2.62
C TRP A 11 23.89 -2.25 3.69
N LYS A 12 24.37 -2.20 4.94
CA LYS A 12 23.59 -2.46 6.13
C LYS A 12 23.85 -1.35 7.15
N SER A 13 22.82 -0.90 7.85
CA SER A 13 22.93 -0.10 9.06
C SER A 13 22.33 -0.85 10.24
N TYR A 14 22.77 -0.54 11.44
CA TYR A 14 22.38 -1.23 12.67
C TYR A 14 21.98 -0.21 13.74
N TYR A 15 21.03 -0.58 14.59
CA TYR A 15 20.72 0.15 15.82
C TYR A 15 21.84 -0.03 16.85
N GLU A 16 21.81 0.77 17.91
CA GLU A 16 22.80 0.68 19.01
C GLU A 16 22.77 -0.68 19.71
N ASN A 17 21.61 -1.34 19.72
CA ASN A 17 21.44 -2.69 20.27
C ASN A 17 22.00 -3.80 19.36
N GLY A 18 22.55 -3.46 18.18
CA GLY A 18 23.13 -4.39 17.22
C GLY A 18 22.13 -5.01 16.25
N ASN A 19 20.82 -4.75 16.38
CA ASN A 19 19.82 -5.23 15.43
C ASN A 19 19.91 -4.47 14.10
N LEU A 20 19.60 -5.16 13.01
CA LEU A 20 19.59 -4.58 11.67
C LEU A 20 18.55 -3.47 11.62
N GLN A 21 18.94 -2.28 11.15
CA GLN A 21 18.07 -1.12 11.01
C GLN A 21 17.60 -0.96 9.57
N SER A 22 18.53 -1.07 8.62
CA SER A 22 18.20 -1.02 7.20
C SER A 22 19.22 -1.77 6.36
N GLU A 23 18.78 -2.23 5.19
CA GLU A 23 19.67 -2.81 4.19
C GLU A 23 19.18 -2.54 2.76
N GLY A 24 20.12 -2.47 1.82
CA GLY A 24 19.83 -2.24 0.41
C GLY A 24 21.08 -1.92 -0.40
N ASN A 25 20.92 -1.74 -1.71
CA ASN A 25 22.04 -1.43 -2.60
C ASN A 25 22.27 0.08 -2.73
N ARG A 26 23.53 0.42 -2.98
CA ARG A 26 23.95 1.75 -3.41
C ARG A 26 24.75 1.68 -4.70
N GLU A 27 24.47 2.60 -5.60
CA GLU A 27 25.22 2.80 -6.83
C GLU A 27 25.61 4.28 -6.92
N ASN A 28 26.91 4.57 -7.10
CA ASN A 28 27.44 5.92 -7.14
C ASN A 28 27.12 6.76 -5.88
N ALA A 29 27.12 6.13 -4.70
CA ALA A 29 26.67 6.68 -3.41
C ALA A 29 25.16 6.86 -3.23
N LEU A 30 24.34 6.66 -4.26
CA LEU A 30 22.89 6.85 -4.22
C LEU A 30 22.19 5.53 -3.85
N LEU A 31 21.04 5.59 -3.20
CA LEU A 31 20.14 4.48 -2.96
C LEU A 31 19.61 3.94 -4.30
N GLU A 32 19.70 2.63 -4.48
CA GLU A 32 19.24 1.94 -5.68
C GLU A 32 18.57 0.61 -5.31
N GLY A 33 17.51 0.26 -6.04
CA GLY A 33 16.76 -0.98 -5.84
C GLY A 33 15.94 -1.00 -4.55
N GLU A 34 15.62 -2.20 -4.06
CA GLU A 34 14.84 -2.36 -2.84
C GLU A 34 15.69 -2.09 -1.59
N TRP A 35 15.17 -1.22 -0.73
CA TRP A 35 15.66 -0.98 0.62
C TRP A 35 14.64 -1.48 1.65
N LYS A 36 15.13 -2.23 2.64
CA LYS A 36 14.34 -2.76 3.75
C LYS A 36 14.69 -2.02 5.03
N PHE A 37 13.69 -1.76 5.84
CA PHE A 37 13.83 -1.04 7.11
C PHE A 37 13.12 -1.82 8.21
N TYR A 38 13.79 -1.97 9.34
CA TYR A 38 13.38 -2.82 10.45
C TYR A 38 13.19 -1.98 11.71
N THR A 39 12.36 -2.45 12.65
CA THR A 39 12.23 -1.87 13.99
C THR A 39 13.46 -2.20 14.86
N GLU A 40 13.59 -1.57 16.02
CA GLU A 40 14.66 -1.89 16.97
C GLU A 40 14.64 -3.34 17.44
N GLU A 41 13.48 -4.00 17.41
CA GLU A 41 13.27 -5.41 17.72
C GLU A 41 13.61 -6.35 16.54
N GLY A 42 14.03 -5.79 15.40
CA GLY A 42 14.39 -6.56 14.20
C GLY A 42 13.20 -6.96 13.31
N VAL A 43 12.01 -6.41 13.55
CA VAL A 43 10.82 -6.68 12.73
C VAL A 43 10.84 -5.85 11.46
N LEU A 44 10.59 -6.46 10.29
CA LEU A 44 10.48 -5.72 9.03
C LEU A 44 9.30 -4.73 9.11
N ASN A 45 9.58 -3.43 9.03
CA ASN A 45 8.59 -2.37 9.14
C ASN A 45 8.09 -1.91 7.77
N LYS A 46 9.01 -1.73 6.82
CA LYS A 46 8.71 -1.26 5.46
C LYS A 46 9.80 -1.64 4.47
N SER A 47 9.42 -1.71 3.19
CA SER A 47 10.36 -1.77 2.07
C SER A 47 10.04 -0.66 1.06
N ILE A 48 11.09 -0.14 0.43
CA ILE A 48 11.00 1.02 -0.46
C ILE A 48 11.89 0.76 -1.67
N SER A 49 11.35 0.86 -2.87
CA SER A 49 12.12 0.87 -4.11
C SER A 49 12.69 2.27 -4.37
N TYR A 50 14.00 2.33 -4.61
CA TYR A 50 14.72 3.55 -4.97
C TYR A 50 15.33 3.43 -6.37
N HIS A 51 15.40 4.57 -7.06
CA HIS A 51 16.21 4.77 -8.24
C HIS A 51 16.86 6.15 -8.15
N LEU A 52 18.20 6.21 -8.17
CA LEU A 52 18.97 7.45 -8.05
C LEU A 52 18.53 8.32 -6.85
N ASP A 53 18.52 7.74 -5.66
CA ASP A 53 18.09 8.37 -4.38
C ASP A 53 16.61 8.74 -4.26
N LYS A 54 15.81 8.58 -5.32
CA LYS A 54 14.38 8.88 -5.31
C LYS A 54 13.57 7.62 -5.13
N LYS A 55 12.45 7.69 -4.41
CA LYS A 55 11.47 6.59 -4.38
C LYS A 55 10.92 6.39 -5.77
N ASN A 56 11.09 5.21 -6.32
CA ASN A 56 10.65 4.85 -7.66
C ASN A 56 10.33 3.36 -7.69
N GLY A 57 9.05 3.03 -7.76
CA GLY A 57 8.52 1.68 -7.55
C GLY A 57 7.71 1.54 -6.26
N TYR A 58 7.70 0.35 -5.68
CA TYR A 58 6.83 0.05 -4.55
C TYR A 58 7.35 0.61 -3.23
N PHE A 59 6.40 1.06 -2.41
CA PHE A 59 6.59 1.33 -0.98
C PHE A 59 5.58 0.46 -0.24
N LEU A 60 6.07 -0.48 0.55
CA LEU A 60 5.28 -1.43 1.30
C LEU A 60 5.43 -1.17 2.80
N THR A 61 4.34 -1.20 3.56
CA THR A 61 4.38 -1.27 5.03
C THR A 61 3.84 -2.60 5.50
N TYR A 62 4.44 -3.13 6.56
CA TYR A 62 4.09 -4.43 7.11
C TYR A 62 3.39 -4.28 8.47
N ASP A 63 2.74 -5.35 8.91
CA ASP A 63 2.15 -5.48 10.23
C ASP A 63 3.21 -5.56 11.34
N SER A 64 2.77 -5.64 12.59
CA SER A 64 3.67 -5.71 13.75
C SER A 64 4.51 -6.99 13.81
N THR A 65 4.20 -8.00 12.99
CA THR A 65 5.01 -9.22 12.85
C THR A 65 5.97 -9.15 11.67
N GLY A 66 5.84 -8.15 10.78
CA GLY A 66 6.63 -8.01 9.57
C GLY A 66 6.25 -9.02 8.46
N THR A 67 5.11 -9.69 8.57
CA THR A 67 4.69 -10.78 7.69
C THR A 67 3.65 -10.34 6.68
N ILE A 68 2.68 -9.52 7.10
CA ILE A 68 1.53 -9.11 6.29
C ILE A 68 1.75 -7.69 5.78
N VAL A 69 1.64 -7.48 4.47
CA VAL A 69 1.62 -6.13 3.89
C VAL A 69 0.28 -5.47 4.26
N LEU A 70 0.34 -4.31 4.92
CA LEU A 70 -0.82 -3.51 5.29
C LEU A 70 -1.12 -2.41 4.28
N LYS A 71 -0.10 -1.92 3.58
CA LYS A 71 -0.25 -0.85 2.58
C LYS A 71 0.76 -1.03 1.46
N GLU A 72 0.28 -0.92 0.23
CA GLU A 72 1.08 -0.89 -1.00
C GLU A 72 0.86 0.46 -1.67
N ASN A 73 1.95 1.19 -1.89
CA ASN A 73 1.97 2.43 -2.65
C ASN A 73 2.95 2.27 -3.82
N TYR A 74 2.72 3.00 -4.90
CA TYR A 74 3.67 3.07 -6.01
C TYR A 74 4.15 4.52 -6.21
N TYR A 75 5.45 4.71 -6.33
CA TYR A 75 6.07 6.03 -6.48
C TYR A 75 6.75 6.14 -7.84
N VAL A 76 6.71 7.33 -8.42
CA VAL A 76 7.49 7.73 -9.59
C VAL A 76 8.21 9.01 -9.19
N ASP A 77 9.54 8.94 -9.05
CA ASP A 77 10.40 10.07 -8.65
C ASP A 77 9.88 10.82 -7.42
N ASP A 78 9.74 10.12 -6.30
CA ASP A 78 9.21 10.60 -5.00
C ASP A 78 7.73 11.00 -4.98
N VAL A 79 7.04 10.93 -6.11
CA VAL A 79 5.61 11.26 -6.21
C VAL A 79 4.79 9.99 -6.22
N LEU A 80 3.86 9.88 -5.28
CA LEU A 80 2.89 8.78 -5.23
C LEU A 80 2.00 8.83 -6.48
N ASP A 81 2.03 7.77 -7.30
CA ASP A 81 1.31 7.64 -8.57
C ASP A 81 0.85 6.19 -8.77
N SER A 82 0.02 5.92 -9.77
CA SER A 82 -0.59 4.60 -10.03
C SER A 82 -1.62 4.17 -8.98
N LEU A 83 -1.35 3.17 -8.15
CA LEU A 83 -2.33 2.59 -7.22
C LEU A 83 -1.84 2.71 -5.77
N GLN A 84 -2.80 2.96 -4.88
CA GLN A 84 -2.66 2.73 -3.46
C GLN A 84 -3.60 1.61 -3.07
N LYS A 85 -3.09 0.59 -2.38
CA LYS A 85 -3.88 -0.50 -1.80
C LYS A 85 -3.65 -0.56 -0.30
N GLU A 86 -4.70 -0.89 0.44
CA GLU A 86 -4.65 -1.17 1.86
C GLU A 86 -5.22 -2.55 2.11
N TYR A 87 -4.71 -3.22 3.14
CA TYR A 87 -5.07 -4.59 3.49
C TYR A 87 -5.45 -4.68 4.97
N TYR A 88 -6.32 -5.63 5.28
CA TYR A 88 -6.61 -6.03 6.64
C TYR A 88 -5.47 -6.87 7.22
N PRO A 89 -5.36 -7.02 8.56
CA PRO A 89 -4.33 -7.86 9.18
C PRO A 89 -4.39 -9.34 8.77
N ASN A 90 -5.53 -9.81 8.25
CA ASN A 90 -5.68 -11.14 7.67
C ASN A 90 -5.12 -11.25 6.23
N GLY A 91 -4.62 -10.15 5.65
CA GLY A 91 -4.07 -10.08 4.29
C GLY A 91 -5.12 -9.83 3.19
N CYS A 92 -6.40 -9.78 3.51
CA CYS A 92 -7.45 -9.46 2.54
C CYS A 92 -7.40 -7.98 2.13
N LEU A 93 -7.72 -7.71 0.86
CA LEU A 93 -7.77 -6.34 0.34
C LEU A 93 -8.86 -5.55 1.06
N LYS A 94 -8.48 -4.43 1.67
CA LYS A 94 -9.38 -3.51 2.35
C LYS A 94 -9.84 -2.39 1.44
N ALA A 95 -8.89 -1.75 0.75
CA ALA A 95 -9.21 -0.64 -0.13
C ALA A 95 -8.23 -0.55 -1.30
N ILE A 96 -8.71 -0.02 -2.41
CA ILE A 96 -7.88 0.29 -3.58
C ILE A 96 -8.33 1.61 -4.21
N VAL A 97 -7.39 2.47 -4.54
CA VAL A 97 -7.65 3.76 -5.20
C VAL A 97 -6.52 4.13 -6.14
N LYS A 98 -6.86 4.83 -7.22
CA LYS A 98 -5.87 5.41 -8.12
C LYS A 98 -5.28 6.69 -7.54
N MET A 99 -3.96 6.76 -7.56
CA MET A 99 -3.18 7.94 -7.23
C MET A 99 -2.67 8.59 -8.52
N LYS A 100 -2.67 9.91 -8.57
CA LYS A 100 -2.05 10.69 -9.65
C LYS A 100 -1.43 11.94 -9.03
N LYS A 101 -0.13 12.14 -9.23
CA LYS A 101 0.60 13.29 -8.66
C LYS A 101 0.33 13.50 -7.16
N GLY A 102 0.34 12.42 -6.38
CA GLY A 102 0.14 12.46 -4.93
C GLY A 102 -1.31 12.54 -4.46
N LYS A 103 -2.29 12.59 -5.37
CA LYS A 103 -3.71 12.76 -5.03
C LYS A 103 -4.54 11.56 -5.44
N LYS A 104 -5.56 11.23 -4.64
CA LYS A 104 -6.60 10.26 -5.02
C LYS A 104 -7.41 10.82 -6.20
N VAL A 105 -7.64 9.98 -7.20
CA VAL A 105 -8.45 10.32 -8.38
C VAL A 105 -9.34 9.13 -8.76
N GLY A 106 -10.56 9.41 -9.20
CA GLY A 106 -11.52 8.37 -9.57
C GLY A 106 -12.13 7.68 -8.35
N VAL A 107 -12.44 6.40 -8.48
CA VAL A 107 -13.16 5.65 -7.44
C VAL A 107 -12.19 4.89 -6.56
N GLU A 108 -12.29 5.11 -5.25
CA GLU A 108 -11.78 4.22 -4.22
C GLU A 108 -12.84 3.17 -3.91
N GLU A 109 -12.43 1.91 -3.99
CA GLU A 109 -13.26 0.76 -3.64
C GLU A 109 -12.82 0.24 -2.28
N ILE A 110 -13.78 0.03 -1.36
CA ILE A 110 -13.55 -0.48 -0.01
C ILE A 110 -14.34 -1.78 0.16
N TYR A 111 -13.70 -2.81 0.69
CA TYR A 111 -14.25 -4.15 0.82
C TYR A 111 -14.41 -4.56 2.28
N ALA A 112 -15.40 -5.41 2.55
CA ALA A 112 -15.61 -6.03 3.87
C ALA A 112 -14.47 -7.00 4.21
N GLU A 113 -14.09 -7.06 5.48
CA GLU A 113 -13.03 -7.97 5.94
C GLU A 113 -13.48 -9.43 5.90
N GLU A 114 -14.77 -9.68 6.15
CA GLU A 114 -15.31 -11.03 6.37
C GLU A 114 -15.42 -11.86 5.09
N ASP A 115 -15.81 -11.23 3.99
CA ASP A 115 -16.14 -11.90 2.73
C ASP A 115 -15.60 -11.19 1.48
N GLY A 116 -14.88 -10.07 1.64
CA GLY A 116 -14.32 -9.31 0.53
C GLY A 116 -15.35 -8.62 -0.36
N ARG A 117 -16.64 -8.56 0.02
CA ARG A 117 -17.65 -7.87 -0.79
C ARG A 117 -17.38 -6.37 -0.81
N LEU A 118 -17.69 -5.73 -1.94
CA LEU A 118 -17.57 -4.28 -2.08
C LEU A 118 -18.63 -3.58 -1.23
N ILE A 119 -18.19 -2.75 -0.28
CA ILE A 119 -19.08 -2.09 0.69
C ILE A 119 -19.13 -0.58 0.56
N THR A 120 -18.15 0.03 -0.11
CA THR A 120 -18.14 1.48 -0.31
C THR A 120 -17.41 1.84 -1.60
N LYS A 121 -17.97 2.82 -2.33
CA LYS A 121 -17.28 3.54 -3.41
C LYS A 121 -17.19 5.01 -3.05
N ASN A 122 -15.98 5.51 -2.86
CA ASN A 122 -15.71 6.93 -2.67
C ASN A 122 -15.18 7.51 -3.99
N THR A 123 -15.84 8.52 -4.54
CA THR A 123 -15.39 9.17 -5.78
C THR A 123 -14.57 10.40 -5.44
N TYR A 124 -13.34 10.47 -5.92
CA TYR A 124 -12.43 11.60 -5.76
C TYR A 124 -12.15 12.30 -7.08
N ASP A 125 -12.05 13.62 -7.02
CA ASP A 125 -11.56 14.46 -8.11
C ASP A 125 -10.52 15.43 -7.55
N GLU A 126 -9.31 15.37 -8.13
CA GLU A 126 -8.14 16.14 -7.68
C GLU A 126 -7.87 16.06 -6.17
N GLY A 127 -8.09 14.87 -5.57
CA GLY A 127 -7.89 14.60 -4.15
C GLY A 127 -9.09 14.94 -3.26
N TYR A 128 -10.13 15.59 -3.79
CA TYR A 128 -11.32 15.95 -3.03
C TYR A 128 -12.40 14.89 -3.19
N LEU A 129 -12.96 14.43 -2.06
CA LEU A 129 -14.12 13.54 -2.05
C LEU A 129 -15.33 14.28 -2.65
N LYS A 130 -15.95 13.67 -3.66
CA LYS A 130 -17.12 14.20 -4.38
C LYS A 130 -18.39 13.43 -4.09
N ASP A 131 -18.28 12.12 -3.88
CA ASP A 131 -19.43 11.24 -3.69
C ASP A 131 -19.04 10.02 -2.85
N VAL A 132 -20.00 9.52 -2.08
CA VAL A 132 -19.88 8.31 -1.26
C VAL A 132 -21.09 7.44 -1.54
N LYS A 133 -20.85 6.21 -1.99
CA LYS A 133 -21.89 5.20 -2.16
C LYS A 133 -21.62 4.03 -1.24
N GLU A 134 -22.51 3.83 -0.28
CA GLU A 134 -22.50 2.65 0.59
C GLU A 134 -23.30 1.51 -0.06
N LEU A 135 -22.73 0.31 -0.03
CA LEU A 135 -23.21 -0.83 -0.81
C LEU A 135 -23.19 -2.09 0.05
N ASN A 136 -24.06 -3.04 -0.29
CA ASN A 136 -23.99 -4.45 0.09
C ASN A 136 -23.91 -4.76 1.60
N ARG A 137 -24.29 -3.87 2.51
CA ARG A 137 -24.08 -4.05 3.96
C ARG A 137 -25.07 -5.05 4.57
N TYR A 138 -24.64 -5.71 5.64
CA TYR A 138 -25.50 -6.50 6.51
C TYR A 138 -25.73 -5.75 7.83
N ASP A 139 -26.89 -5.91 8.44
CA ASP A 139 -27.11 -5.52 9.83
C ASP A 139 -26.60 -6.57 10.81
N LYS A 140 -26.83 -6.32 12.12
CA LYS A 140 -26.45 -7.24 13.20
C LYS A 140 -27.11 -8.63 13.12
N ASP A 141 -28.24 -8.74 12.41
CA ASP A 141 -29.01 -9.97 12.25
C ASP A 141 -28.68 -10.64 10.89
N SER A 142 -27.61 -10.19 10.23
CA SER A 142 -27.12 -10.67 8.93
C SER A 142 -28.10 -10.47 7.77
N LEU A 143 -29.03 -9.51 7.90
CA LEU A 143 -29.94 -9.14 6.83
C LEU A 143 -29.33 -8.06 5.95
N LYS A 144 -29.55 -8.16 4.64
CA LYS A 144 -29.10 -7.16 3.66
C LYS A 144 -29.74 -5.80 3.97
N THR A 145 -28.95 -4.73 3.94
CA THR A 145 -29.41 -3.36 4.20
C THR A 145 -28.83 -2.38 3.18
N GLY A 146 -29.59 -1.31 2.93
CA GLY A 146 -29.19 -0.27 1.99
C GLY A 146 -29.25 -0.74 0.53
N TYR A 147 -28.43 -0.11 -0.31
CA TYR A 147 -28.34 -0.43 -1.73
C TYR A 147 -27.53 -1.71 -1.95
N TRP A 148 -28.04 -2.62 -2.79
CA TRP A 148 -27.39 -3.88 -3.09
C TRP A 148 -26.92 -3.94 -4.55
N GLN A 149 -25.63 -4.22 -4.73
CA GLN A 149 -24.99 -4.39 -6.03
C GLN A 149 -24.47 -5.81 -6.17
N GLU A 150 -25.09 -6.62 -7.03
CA GLU A 150 -24.54 -7.92 -7.39
C GLU A 150 -23.38 -7.76 -8.39
N LEU A 151 -22.27 -8.44 -8.13
CA LEU A 151 -21.10 -8.48 -9.02
C LEU A 151 -20.86 -9.92 -9.51
N TYR A 152 -20.42 -10.05 -10.75
CA TYR A 152 -19.81 -11.27 -11.27
C TYR A 152 -18.43 -11.52 -10.63
N PRO A 153 -17.90 -12.75 -10.66
CA PRO A 153 -16.53 -13.03 -10.17
C PRO A 153 -15.43 -12.19 -10.82
N ASN A 154 -15.68 -11.64 -12.01
CA ASN A 154 -14.77 -10.74 -12.72
C ASN A 154 -14.95 -9.24 -12.36
N GLY A 155 -15.75 -8.93 -11.33
CA GLY A 155 -16.01 -7.58 -10.85
C GLY A 155 -17.03 -6.78 -11.66
N LYS A 156 -17.62 -7.32 -12.72
CA LYS A 156 -18.68 -6.63 -13.49
C LYS A 156 -20.00 -6.66 -12.75
N VAL A 157 -20.80 -5.60 -12.89
CA VAL A 157 -22.14 -5.51 -12.31
C VAL A 157 -23.08 -6.52 -12.96
N LYS A 158 -23.78 -7.30 -12.15
CA LYS A 158 -24.76 -8.30 -12.57
C LYS A 158 -26.18 -7.72 -12.60
N THR A 159 -26.55 -6.89 -11.63
CA THR A 159 -27.82 -6.16 -11.58
C THR A 159 -27.72 -4.88 -10.72
N GLU A 160 -28.50 -3.86 -11.06
CA GLU A 160 -28.76 -2.67 -10.24
C GLU A 160 -30.22 -2.76 -9.74
N GLY A 161 -30.45 -2.67 -8.43
CA GLY A 161 -31.79 -2.81 -7.83
C GLY A 161 -31.83 -2.41 -6.37
#